data_AF-A0A3M2SS31-F1
#
_entry.id   AF-A0A3M2SS31-F1
#
_cell.length_a   1.000
_cell.length_b   1.000
_cell.length_c   1.000
_cell.angle_alpha   90.00
_cell.angle_beta   90.00
_cell.angle_gamma   90.00
#
_symmetry.space_group_name_H-M   'P 1'
#
loop_
_entity.id
_entity.type
_entity.pdbx_description
1 polymer ?
#
loop_
_entity_poly.entity_id
_entity_poly.type
_entity_poly.pdbx_seq_one_letter_code
_entity_poly.pdbx_strand_id
1 'polypeptide(L)'
;MMLNVSDYSRELQHRVGSVRQVVIYANSILPATLFMGMIGLMVSSATGEVDPIKVFSSAVDNPILLVVTLLFIAFAQVTTNILNNVVPPAYAMMD
;
A
#
# COMPACT_ATOMS: atom_id res chain seq x y z
N MET A 1 -0.30 8.54 4.70
CA MET A 1 -1.66 8.00 4.96
C MET A 1 -2.36 8.61 6.17
N MET A 2 -1.68 8.88 7.31
CA MET A 2 -2.36 9.40 8.52
C MET A 2 -2.81 10.86 8.45
N LEU A 3 -2.15 11.72 7.64
CA LEU A 3 -2.48 13.14 7.59
C LEU A 3 -3.76 13.47 6.79
N ASN A 4 -4.16 12.61 5.84
CA ASN A 4 -5.41 12.77 5.07
C ASN A 4 -6.54 11.84 5.53
N VAL A 5 -6.39 11.20 6.69
CA VAL A 5 -7.41 10.29 7.23
C VAL A 5 -8.70 11.07 7.58
N SER A 6 -8.60 12.38 7.81
CA SER A 6 -9.75 13.26 8.02
C SER A 6 -10.70 13.28 6.84
N ASP A 7 -10.19 13.24 5.61
CA ASP A 7 -11.02 13.26 4.40
C ASP A 7 -11.73 11.91 4.20
N TYR A 8 -11.04 10.81 4.43
CA TYR A 8 -11.66 9.47 4.43
C TYR A 8 -12.66 9.30 5.59
N SER A 9 -12.40 9.93 6.74
CA SER A 9 -13.31 9.89 7.89
C SER A 9 -14.55 10.77 7.69
N ARG A 10 -14.53 11.75 6.77
CA ARG A 10 -15.69 12.57 6.41
C ARG A 10 -16.72 11.80 5.60
N GLU A 11 -16.28 10.81 4.81
CA GLU A 11 -17.17 9.92 4.05
C GLU A 11 -17.69 8.72 4.87
N LEU A 12 -17.20 8.56 6.11
CA LEU A 12 -17.64 7.49 7.00
C LEU A 12 -19.10 7.73 7.44
N GLN A 13 -19.94 6.70 7.35
CA GLN A 13 -21.31 6.80 7.86
C GLN A 13 -21.29 7.18 9.34
N HIS A 14 -22.08 8.20 9.72
CA HIS A 14 -22.15 8.79 11.07
C HIS A 14 -22.55 7.81 12.20
N ARG A 15 -22.74 6.53 11.88
CA ARG A 15 -23.16 5.46 12.79
C ARG A 15 -22.00 4.64 13.37
N VAL A 16 -20.76 4.84 12.91
CA VAL A 16 -19.60 4.07 13.36
C VAL A 16 -18.90 4.83 14.49
N GLY A 17 -18.95 4.30 15.72
CA GLY A 17 -18.24 4.90 16.86
C GLY A 17 -16.71 4.82 16.72
N SER A 18 -15.99 5.78 17.32
CA SER A 18 -14.53 5.95 17.15
C SER A 18 -13.72 4.69 17.47
N VAL A 19 -14.10 3.93 18.49
CA VAL A 19 -13.42 2.67 18.87
C VAL A 19 -13.56 1.62 17.77
N ARG A 20 -14.76 1.49 17.17
CA ARG A 20 -15.01 0.53 16.09
C ARG A 20 -14.23 0.92 14.83
N GLN A 21 -14.12 2.21 14.55
CA GLN A 21 -13.31 2.74 13.44
C GLN A 21 -11.82 2.40 13.62
N VAL A 22 -11.24 2.65 14.80
CA VAL A 22 -9.84 2.30 15.09
C VAL A 22 -9.60 0.80 14.93
N VAL A 23 -10.50 -0.04 15.44
CA VAL A 23 -10.38 -1.50 15.31
C VAL A 23 -10.42 -1.95 13.84
N ILE A 24 -11.26 -1.34 13.00
CA ILE A 24 -11.33 -1.65 11.57
C ILE A 24 -10.03 -1.24 10.86
N TYR A 25 -9.54 -0.02 11.10
CA TYR A 25 -8.29 0.44 10.51
C TYR A 25 -7.09 -0.38 10.99
N ALA A 26 -7.03 -0.70 12.28
CA ALA A 26 -5.98 -1.54 12.86
C ALA A 26 -5.98 -2.94 12.23
N ASN A 27 -7.14 -3.60 12.14
CA ASN A 27 -7.23 -4.94 11.52
C ASN A 27 -6.97 -4.93 10.01
N SER A 28 -7.17 -3.80 9.33
CA SER A 28 -6.95 -3.72 7.88
C SER A 28 -5.50 -3.35 7.54
N ILE A 29 -4.92 -2.39 8.26
CA ILE A 29 -3.60 -1.83 7.94
C ILE A 29 -2.47 -2.64 8.60
N LEU A 30 -2.62 -3.02 9.87
CA LEU A 30 -1.53 -3.67 10.61
C LEU A 30 -1.13 -5.01 9.99
N PRO A 31 -2.05 -5.95 9.69
CA PRO A 31 -1.65 -7.23 9.12
C PRO A 31 -1.00 -7.05 7.75
N ALA A 32 -1.58 -6.22 6.87
CA ALA A 32 -1.02 -5.96 5.55
C ALA A 32 0.40 -5.38 5.62
N THR A 33 0.62 -4.40 6.49
CA THR A 33 1.93 -3.76 6.67
C THR A 33 2.95 -4.73 7.28
N LEU A 34 2.53 -5.52 8.27
CA LEU A 34 3.39 -6.52 8.90
C LEU A 34 3.81 -7.61 7.92
N PHE A 35 2.89 -8.17 7.15
CA PHE A 35 3.22 -9.19 6.15
C PHE A 35 4.13 -8.63 5.06
N MET A 36 3.85 -7.43 4.55
CA MET A 36 4.71 -6.78 3.56
C MET A 36 6.13 -6.57 4.11
N GLY A 37 6.26 -6.07 5.35
CA GLY A 37 7.55 -5.89 6.01
C GLY A 37 8.30 -7.21 6.25
N MET A 38 7.60 -8.24 6.73
CA MET A 38 8.19 -9.56 6.97
C MET A 38 8.67 -10.22 5.67
N ILE A 39 7.89 -10.15 4.60
CA ILE A 39 8.29 -10.65 3.28
C ILE A 39 9.54 -9.89 2.79
N GLY A 40 9.54 -8.56 2.91
CA GLY A 40 10.71 -7.75 2.54
C GLY A 40 11.98 -8.15 3.30
N LEU A 41 11.88 -8.36 4.62
CA LEU A 41 13.00 -8.80 5.45
C LEU A 41 13.49 -10.22 5.08
N MET A 42 12.57 -11.15 4.85
CA MET A 42 12.91 -12.51 4.45
C MET A 42 13.60 -12.54 3.09
N VAL A 43 13.06 -11.81 2.13
CA VAL A 43 13.57 -11.75 0.77
C VAL A 43 14.91 -11.02 0.69
N SER A 44 15.05 -9.91 1.41
CA SER A 44 16.30 -9.15 1.48
C SER A 44 17.42 -9.94 2.18
N SER A 45 17.10 -10.68 3.25
CA SER A 45 18.10 -11.54 3.90
C SER A 45 18.54 -12.73 3.03
N ALA A 46 17.66 -13.25 2.18
CA ALA A 46 17.97 -14.36 1.27
C ALA A 46 18.72 -13.92 -0.01
N THR A 47 18.45 -12.72 -0.52
CA THR A 47 18.97 -12.26 -1.82
C THR A 47 19.99 -11.13 -1.75
N GLY A 48 20.09 -10.45 -0.60
CA GLY A 48 20.92 -9.25 -0.42
C GLY A 48 20.36 -8.00 -1.11
N GLU A 49 19.23 -8.12 -1.83
CA GLU A 49 18.61 -7.05 -2.58
C GLU A 49 17.41 -6.48 -1.82
N VAL A 50 17.29 -5.16 -1.81
CA VAL A 50 16.21 -4.43 -1.12
C VAL A 50 15.10 -4.02 -2.06
N ASP A 51 15.36 -4.03 -3.38
CA ASP A 51 14.38 -3.68 -4.39
C ASP A 51 13.47 -4.89 -4.67
N PRO A 52 12.18 -4.84 -4.27
CA PRO A 52 11.26 -5.96 -4.47
C PRO A 52 11.02 -6.29 -5.95
N ILE A 53 11.15 -5.32 -6.86
CA ILE A 53 11.00 -5.55 -8.31
C ILE A 53 12.17 -6.37 -8.83
N LYS A 54 13.38 -5.97 -8.43
CA LYS A 54 14.60 -6.68 -8.81
C LYS A 54 14.59 -8.10 -8.28
N VAL A 55 14.22 -8.28 -7.01
CA VAL A 55 14.14 -9.63 -6.44
C VAL A 55 13.10 -10.48 -7.14
N PHE A 56 11.90 -9.95 -7.36
CA PHE A 56 10.85 -10.67 -8.07
C PHE A 56 11.30 -11.06 -9.49
N SER A 57 12.00 -10.17 -10.19
CA SER A 57 12.52 -10.44 -11.53
C SER A 57 13.61 -11.50 -11.57
N SER A 58 14.41 -11.62 -10.51
CA SER A 58 15.42 -12.67 -10.38
C SER A 58 14.86 -14.01 -9.92
N ALA A 59 13.68 -14.03 -9.30
CA ALA A 59 13.07 -15.22 -8.71
C ALA A 59 12.07 -15.94 -9.63
N VAL A 60 11.58 -15.29 -10.68
CA VAL A 60 10.56 -15.82 -11.59
C VAL A 60 11.14 -16.14 -12.95
N ASP A 61 11.27 -17.43 -13.26
CA ASP A 61 11.84 -17.90 -14.53
C ASP A 61 10.85 -17.81 -15.72
N ASN A 62 9.56 -17.58 -15.47
CA ASN A 62 8.54 -17.49 -16.51
C ASN A 62 8.33 -16.02 -16.95
N PRO A 63 8.70 -15.64 -18.18
CA PRO A 63 8.64 -14.26 -18.63
C PRO A 63 7.20 -13.73 -18.75
N ILE A 64 6.21 -14.58 -19.02
CA ILE A 64 4.81 -14.17 -19.11
C ILE A 64 4.27 -13.84 -17.71
N LEU A 65 4.54 -14.72 -16.73
CA LEU A 65 4.14 -14.50 -15.33
C LEU A 65 4.80 -13.24 -14.76
N LEU A 66 6.08 -13.03 -15.09
CA LEU A 66 6.83 -11.85 -14.72
C LEU A 66 6.13 -10.57 -15.21
N VAL A 67 5.87 -10.48 -16.53
CA VAL A 67 5.28 -9.28 -17.14
C VAL A 67 3.90 -8.98 -16.57
N VAL A 68 3.04 -9.98 -16.42
CA VAL A 68 1.70 -9.80 -15.85
C VAL A 68 1.77 -9.28 -14.41
N THR A 69 2.68 -9.83 -13.61
CA THR A 69 2.83 -9.41 -12.21
C THR A 69 3.42 -8.00 -12.10
N LEU A 70 4.41 -7.66 -12.93
CA LEU A 70 4.97 -6.31 -12.96
C LEU A 70 3.95 -5.25 -13.39
N LEU A 71 3.10 -5.58 -14.38
CA LEU A 71 1.98 -4.71 -14.76
C LEU A 71 0.99 -4.50 -13.61
N PHE A 72 0.63 -5.58 -12.91
CA PHE A 72 -0.22 -5.47 -11.73
C PHE A 72 0.37 -4.56 -10.66
N ILE A 73 1.67 -4.72 -10.35
CA ILE A 73 2.37 -3.88 -9.38
C ILE A 73 2.39 -2.42 -9.83
N ALA A 74 2.66 -2.16 -11.11
CA ALA A 74 2.67 -0.80 -11.66
C ALA A 74 1.31 -0.11 -11.49
N PHE A 75 0.20 -0.78 -11.83
CA PHE A 75 -1.14 -0.22 -11.62
C PHE A 75 -1.46 0.01 -10.14
N ALA A 76 -1.11 -0.93 -9.27
CA ALA A 76 -1.31 -0.79 -7.82
C ALA A 76 -0.52 0.41 -7.25
N GLN A 77 0.68 0.65 -7.76
CA GLN A 77 1.49 1.81 -7.37
C GLN A 77 0.89 3.12 -7.88
N VAL A 78 0.41 3.17 -9.11
CA VAL A 78 -0.23 4.38 -9.66
C VAL A 78 -1.46 4.77 -8.83
N THR A 79 -2.37 3.83 -8.56
CA THR A 79 -3.59 4.12 -7.78
C THR A 79 -3.28 4.54 -6.35
N THR A 80 -2.35 3.87 -5.69
CA THR A 80 -1.95 4.18 -4.30
C THR A 80 -1.25 5.54 -4.20
N ASN A 81 -0.40 5.90 -5.17
CA ASN A 81 0.29 7.19 -5.18
C ASN A 81 -0.66 8.35 -5.45
N ILE A 82 -1.60 8.19 -6.39
CA ILE A 82 -2.61 9.22 -6.66
C ILE A 82 -3.37 9.53 -5.37
N LEU A 83 -3.92 8.50 -4.71
CA LEU A 83 -4.74 8.68 -3.51
C LEU A 83 -3.99 9.23 -2.30
N ASN A 84 -2.72 8.86 -2.11
CA ASN A 84 -1.99 9.19 -0.89
C ASN A 84 -1.05 10.39 -1.01
N ASN A 85 -0.55 10.68 -2.21
CA ASN A 85 0.50 11.68 -2.42
C ASN A 85 0.11 12.80 -3.38
N VAL A 86 -0.91 12.61 -4.23
CA VAL A 86 -1.36 13.64 -5.19
C VAL A 86 -2.63 14.34 -4.71
N VAL A 87 -3.63 13.56 -4.28
CA VAL A 87 -4.94 14.08 -3.89
C VAL A 87 -4.91 14.98 -2.63
N PRO A 88 -4.23 14.61 -1.53
CA PRO A 88 -4.21 15.45 -0.32
C PRO A 88 -3.62 16.87 -0.52
N PRO A 89 -2.43 17.05 -1.15
CA PRO A 89 -1.90 18.39 -1.38
C PRO A 89 -2.74 19.16 -2.41
N ALA A 90 -3.35 18.49 -3.39
CA ALA A 90 -4.26 19.14 -4.32
C ALA A 90 -5.48 19.73 -3.59
N TYR A 91 -6.10 18.99 -2.67
CA TYR A 91 -7.19 19.53 -1.83
C TYR A 91 -6.72 20.66 -0.92
N ALA A 92 -5.54 20.53 -0.30
CA ALA A 92 -5.00 21.57 0.57
C ALA A 92 -4.59 22.86 -0.17
N MET A 93 -4.36 22.80 -1.49
CA MET A 93 -4.07 23.99 -2.32
C MET A 93 -5.33 24.62 -2.94
N MET A 94 -6.45 23.90 -2.96
CA MET A 94 -7.73 24.41 -3.45
C MET A 94 -8.52 25.15 -2.37
N ASP A 95 -8.24 24.89 -1.09
CA ASP A 95 -8.69 25.63 0.10
C ASP A 95 -7.76 26.81 0.41
#